data_AF-A0A968NR24-F1
#
_entry.id   AF-A0A968NR24-F1
#
_cell.length_a   1.000
_cell.length_b   1.000
_cell.length_c   1.000
_cell.angle_alpha   90.00
_cell.angle_beta   90.00
_cell.angle_gamma   90.00
#
_symmetry.space_group_name_H-M   'P 1'
#
loop_
_entity.id
_entity.type
_entity.pdbx_description
1 polymer ?
#
loop_
_entity_poly.entity_id
_entity_poly.type
_entity_poly.pdbx_seq_one_letter_code
_entity_poly.pdbx_strand_id
1 'polypeptide(L)'
;MSTVIYKQKRRDWMQAQVVVTTIQSLAAHNRFLHQFAPTDFQLIISDEAHRTISGNNRAIFEYFVGAKLGLTATPRDYLKGLKENARFDDPRAYERRLLLDTYRTFGSDDGKPTFRYTLPDAVRHAPP
;
A
#
# COMPACT_ATOMS: atom_id res chain seq x y z
N MET A 1 -14.28 -6.76 19.19
CA MET A 1 -13.21 -6.27 18.29
C MET A 1 -12.39 -5.23 19.02
N SER A 2 -11.18 -5.56 19.44
CA SER A 2 -10.27 -4.64 20.13
C SER A 2 -9.39 -3.90 19.13
N THR A 3 -9.31 -2.57 19.26
CA THR A 3 -8.51 -1.70 18.37
C THR A 3 -7.51 -0.91 19.19
N VAL A 4 -6.29 -0.78 18.68
CA VAL A 4 -5.24 0.02 19.32
C VAL A 4 -4.63 1.02 18.34
N ILE A 5 -4.29 2.20 18.82
CA ILE A 5 -3.40 3.12 18.12
C ILE A 5 -1.97 2.81 18.56
N TYR A 6 -1.17 2.22 17.66
CA TYR A 6 0.16 1.70 17.97
C TYR A 6 1.06 2.70 18.70
N LYS A 7 1.09 3.96 18.23
CA LYS A 7 1.94 5.01 18.81
C LYS A 7 1.59 5.33 20.28
N GLN A 8 0.33 5.13 20.69
CA GLN A 8 -0.15 5.42 22.04
C GLN A 8 0.05 4.23 23.00
N LYS A 9 -0.13 3.00 22.52
CA LYS A 9 -0.03 1.77 23.33
C LYS A 9 0.82 0.70 22.64
N ARG A 10 2.13 0.97 22.53
CA ARG A 10 3.08 0.09 21.82
C ARG A 10 3.27 -1.30 22.44
N ARG A 11 2.91 -1.51 23.70
CA ARG A 11 3.08 -2.82 24.35
C ARG A 11 1.85 -3.72 24.22
N ASP A 12 0.71 -3.13 23.88
CA ASP A 12 -0.59 -3.81 23.96
C ASP A 12 -1.09 -4.25 22.57
N TRP A 13 -0.32 -3.99 21.51
CA TRP A 13 -0.80 -4.24 20.15
C TRP A 13 -1.03 -5.72 19.85
N MET A 14 -0.28 -6.62 20.49
CA MET A 14 -0.46 -8.07 20.37
C MET A 14 -1.81 -8.56 20.95
N GLN A 15 -2.45 -7.77 21.80
CA GLN A 15 -3.76 -8.08 22.38
C GLN A 15 -4.93 -7.47 21.56
N ALA A 16 -4.61 -6.71 20.52
CA ALA A 16 -5.59 -6.05 19.67
C ALA A 16 -5.86 -6.87 18.41
N GLN A 17 -7.12 -6.88 17.96
CA GLN A 17 -7.48 -7.44 16.66
C GLN A 17 -7.20 -6.46 15.51
N VAL A 18 -7.20 -5.15 15.81
CA VAL A 18 -6.85 -4.11 14.84
C VAL A 18 -5.79 -3.18 15.42
N VAL A 19 -4.73 -2.97 14.64
CA VAL A 19 -3.65 -2.04 14.95
C VAL A 19 -3.67 -0.90 13.95
N VAL A 20 -3.91 0.32 14.43
CA VAL A 20 -3.87 1.54 13.63
C VAL A 20 -2.52 2.22 13.85
N THR A 21 -1.82 2.51 12.76
CA THR A 21 -0.48 3.11 12.79
C THR A 21 -0.22 3.96 11.56
N THR A 22 0.84 4.75 11.60
CA THR A 22 1.35 5.47 10.43
C THR A 22 2.61 4.79 9.90
N ILE A 23 2.85 4.89 8.59
CA ILE A 23 4.05 4.31 7.98
C ILE A 23 5.34 4.86 8.60
N GLN A 24 5.37 6.16 8.93
CA GLN A 24 6.49 6.81 9.62
C GLN A 24 6.72 6.22 11.01
N SER A 25 5.65 5.80 11.69
CA SER A 25 5.76 5.16 13.00
C SER A 25 6.37 3.76 12.90
N LEU A 26 6.17 3.05 11.79
CA LEU A 26 6.81 1.76 11.53
C LEU A 26 8.26 1.92 11.03
N ALA A 27 8.50 2.90 10.15
CA ALA A 27 9.79 3.16 9.52
C ALA A 27 10.85 3.67 10.51
N ALA A 28 10.47 4.51 11.47
CA ALA A 28 11.42 5.12 12.37
C ALA A 28 12.20 4.06 13.17
N HIS A 29 13.53 4.13 13.08
CA HIS A 29 14.47 3.14 13.64
C HIS A 29 14.18 1.70 13.20
N ASN A 30 13.62 1.51 12.00
CA ASN A 30 13.24 0.21 11.46
C ASN A 30 12.39 -0.63 12.44
N ARG A 31 11.48 0.01 13.19
CA ARG A 31 10.68 -0.67 14.22
C ARG A 31 9.91 -1.86 13.69
N PHE A 32 9.47 -1.82 12.42
CA PHE A 32 8.81 -2.96 11.78
C PHE A 32 9.63 -4.25 11.81
N LEU A 33 10.97 -4.18 11.78
CA LEU A 33 11.86 -5.35 11.84
C LEU A 33 12.06 -5.90 13.26
N HIS A 34 11.86 -5.08 14.28
CA HIS A 34 12.25 -5.39 15.66
C HIS A 34 11.07 -5.59 16.60
N GLN A 35 9.89 -5.05 16.26
CA GLN A 35 8.71 -5.08 17.12
C GLN A 35 7.58 -5.95 16.58
N PHE A 36 7.73 -6.45 15.35
CA PHE A 36 6.77 -7.31 14.69
C PHE A 36 7.53 -8.45 14.03
N ALA A 37 6.84 -9.57 13.82
CA ALA A 37 7.21 -10.66 12.94
C ALA A 37 6.50 -10.50 11.57
N PRO A 38 7.05 -11.08 10.50
CA PRO A 38 6.44 -11.02 9.16
C PRO A 38 5.00 -11.54 9.08
N THR A 39 4.61 -12.41 10.02
CA THR A 39 3.33 -13.15 10.05
C THR A 39 2.32 -12.60 11.06
N ASP A 40 2.62 -11.53 11.78
CA ASP A 40 1.74 -11.01 12.85
C ASP A 40 0.40 -10.50 12.31
N PHE A 41 0.35 -10.12 11.04
CA PHE A 41 -0.85 -9.61 10.39
C PHE A 41 -1.22 -10.47 9.20
N GLN A 42 -2.46 -10.97 9.23
CA GLN A 42 -3.07 -11.69 8.12
C GLN A 42 -3.56 -10.74 7.00
N LEU A 43 -3.88 -9.49 7.37
CA LEU A 43 -4.33 -8.44 6.46
C LEU A 43 -3.68 -7.11 6.84
N ILE A 44 -3.11 -6.44 5.84
CA ILE A 44 -2.59 -5.07 5.93
C ILE A 44 -3.44 -4.17 5.04
N ILE A 45 -4.00 -3.12 5.61
CA ILE A 45 -4.76 -2.10 4.87
C ILE A 45 -3.92 -0.83 4.82
N SER A 46 -3.62 -0.36 3.61
CA SER A 46 -2.98 0.95 3.40
C SER A 46 -4.01 1.93 2.89
N ASP A 47 -4.25 2.98 3.67
CA ASP A 47 -4.83 4.20 3.14
C ASP A 47 -3.78 4.99 2.33
N GLU A 48 -4.25 5.79 1.39
CA GLU A 48 -3.45 6.51 0.39
C GLU A 48 -2.27 5.72 -0.17
N ALA A 49 -2.58 4.51 -0.63
CA ALA A 49 -1.63 3.48 -1.02
C ALA A 49 -0.51 3.98 -1.96
N HIS A 50 -0.82 4.91 -2.87
CA HIS A 50 0.14 5.51 -3.80
C HIS A 50 1.29 6.27 -3.10
N ARG A 51 1.04 6.86 -1.91
CA ARG A 51 2.07 7.56 -1.13
C ARG A 51 2.91 6.57 -0.35
N THR A 52 2.25 5.56 0.21
CA THR A 52 2.83 4.66 1.19
C THR A 52 3.82 3.68 0.57
N ILE A 53 3.67 3.37 -0.72
CA ILE A 53 4.63 2.52 -1.46
C ILE A 53 5.81 3.28 -2.07
N SER A 54 5.81 4.62 -2.00
CA SER A 54 6.88 5.40 -2.62
C SER A 54 8.16 5.36 -1.77
N GLY A 55 9.30 5.20 -2.43
CA GLY A 55 10.63 5.21 -1.78
C GLY A 55 10.85 4.02 -0.84
N ASN A 56 11.52 4.27 0.30
CA ASN A 56 11.95 3.21 1.23
C ASN A 56 10.82 2.53 2.00
N ASN A 57 9.60 3.09 1.97
CA ASN A 57 8.46 2.57 2.72
C ASN A 57 7.92 1.23 2.15
N ARG A 58 8.22 0.93 0.89
CA ARG A 58 7.85 -0.34 0.26
C ARG A 58 8.35 -1.56 1.03
N ALA A 59 9.56 -1.47 1.59
CA ALA A 59 10.14 -2.56 2.39
C ALA A 59 9.27 -2.95 3.59
N ILE A 60 8.49 -2.01 4.14
CA ILE A 60 7.58 -2.28 5.25
C ILE A 60 6.40 -3.14 4.80
N PHE A 61 5.88 -2.90 3.59
CA PHE A 61 4.81 -3.74 3.03
C PHE A 61 5.31 -5.11 2.62
N GLU A 62 6.49 -5.19 2.01
CA GLU A 62 7.10 -6.47 1.61
C GLU A 62 7.49 -7.33 2.81
N TYR A 63 7.81 -6.70 3.94
CA TYR A 63 8.12 -7.40 5.18
C TYR A 63 6.97 -8.25 5.70
N PHE A 64 5.73 -7.75 5.63
CA PHE A 64 4.58 -8.49 6.11
C PHE A 64 4.02 -9.43 5.04
N VAL A 65 3.82 -10.70 5.41
CA VAL A 65 3.39 -11.77 4.49
C VAL A 65 1.89 -11.70 4.17
N GLY A 66 1.08 -11.15 5.10
CA GLY A 66 -0.37 -11.09 4.97
C GLY A 66 -0.89 -10.44 3.68
N ALA A 67 -2.18 -10.66 3.42
CA ALA A 67 -2.90 -10.04 2.32
C ALA A 67 -2.81 -8.51 2.41
N LYS A 68 -2.74 -7.83 1.26
CA LYS A 68 -2.53 -6.37 1.20
C LYS A 68 -3.69 -5.73 0.47
N LEU A 69 -4.34 -4.77 1.11
CA LEU A 69 -5.41 -3.97 0.51
C LEU A 69 -4.95 -2.51 0.46
N GLY A 70 -4.84 -1.98 -0.75
CA GLY A 70 -4.49 -0.58 -0.98
C GLY A 70 -5.73 0.23 -1.33
N LEU A 71 -6.02 1.28 -0.57
CA LEU A 71 -7.06 2.26 -0.86
C LEU A 71 -6.41 3.55 -1.33
N THR A 72 -6.90 4.14 -2.41
CA THR A 72 -6.47 5.47 -2.83
C THR A 72 -7.47 6.12 -3.78
N ALA A 73 -7.66 7.43 -3.64
CA ALA A 73 -8.43 8.24 -4.58
C ALA A 73 -7.61 8.66 -5.82
N THR A 74 -6.27 8.68 -5.70
CA THR A 74 -5.35 9.17 -6.75
C THR A 74 -4.28 8.14 -7.08
N PRO A 75 -4.62 7.07 -7.82
CA PRO A 75 -3.62 6.07 -8.20
C PRO A 75 -2.54 6.71 -9.08
N ARG A 76 -1.27 6.50 -8.75
CA ARG A 76 -0.16 6.87 -9.64
C ARG A 76 0.08 5.73 -10.63
N ASP A 77 -0.40 5.95 -11.85
CA ASP A 77 -0.14 5.09 -12.99
C ASP A 77 1.12 5.58 -13.71
N TYR A 78 2.29 5.09 -13.24
CA TYR A 78 3.60 5.44 -13.81
C TYR A 78 3.85 4.81 -15.19
N LEU A 79 2.97 3.88 -15.61
CA LEU A 79 3.05 3.19 -16.89
C LEU A 79 2.18 3.87 -17.96
N LYS A 80 1.22 4.71 -17.56
CA LYS A 80 0.36 5.47 -18.47
C LYS A 80 1.17 6.30 -19.47
N GLY A 81 0.96 6.04 -20.76
CA GLY A 81 1.59 6.78 -21.85
C GLY A 81 3.01 6.33 -22.20
N LEU A 82 3.51 5.23 -21.63
CA LEU A 82 4.70 4.56 -22.16
C LEU A 82 4.40 3.96 -23.54
N LYS A 83 5.30 4.17 -24.50
CA LYS A 83 5.26 3.46 -25.78
C LYS A 83 5.53 1.97 -25.53
N GLU A 84 4.96 1.09 -26.35
CA GLU A 84 5.15 -0.37 -26.23
C GLU A 84 6.63 -0.77 -26.29
N ASN A 85 7.44 0.00 -27.01
CA ASN A 85 8.89 -0.22 -27.12
C ASN A 85 9.71 0.34 -25.95
N ALA A 86 9.11 1.06 -24.99
CA ALA A 86 9.84 1.71 -23.90
C ALA A 86 10.61 0.72 -23.00
N ARG A 87 10.18 -0.54 -22.95
CA ARG A 87 10.90 -1.63 -22.28
C ARG A 87 12.26 -1.93 -22.93
N PHE A 88 12.40 -1.67 -24.22
CA PHE A 88 13.62 -1.88 -25.00
C PHE A 88 14.49 -0.62 -25.09
N ASP A 89 13.86 0.56 -25.10
CA ASP A 89 14.57 1.85 -25.20
C ASP A 89 15.35 2.18 -23.92
N ASP A 90 14.74 2.01 -22.74
CA ASP A 90 15.42 2.18 -21.45
C ASP A 90 14.88 1.16 -20.42
N PRO A 91 15.47 -0.06 -20.40
CA PRO A 91 15.04 -1.13 -19.51
C PRO A 91 15.10 -0.74 -18.02
N ARG A 92 16.08 0.09 -17.62
CA ARG A 92 16.26 0.50 -16.21
C ARG A 92 15.21 1.52 -15.79
N ALA A 93 14.87 2.48 -16.66
CA ALA A 93 13.79 3.42 -16.38
C ALA A 93 12.43 2.72 -16.38
N TYR A 94 12.21 1.75 -17.28
CA TYR A 94 11.00 0.94 -17.30
C TYR A 94 10.86 0.12 -16.00
N GLU A 95 11.92 -0.57 -15.57
CA GLU A 95 11.94 -1.34 -14.33
C GLU A 95 11.68 -0.45 -13.10
N ARG A 96 12.30 0.73 -13.01
CA ARG A 96 12.01 1.70 -11.94
C ARG A 96 10.54 2.13 -11.91
N ARG A 97 9.91 2.37 -13.06
CA ARG A 97 8.49 2.76 -13.13
C ARG A 97 7.57 1.61 -12.73
N LEU A 98 7.91 0.40 -13.16
CA LEU A 98 7.20 -0.82 -12.76
C LEU A 98 7.29 -1.07 -11.25
N LEU A 99 8.42 -0.73 -10.63
CA LEU A 99 8.62 -0.83 -9.17
C LEU A 99 7.86 0.25 -8.38
N LEU A 100 7.54 1.39 -9.00
CA LEU A 100 6.76 2.48 -8.41
C LEU A 100 5.25 2.32 -8.63
N ASP A 101 4.86 1.34 -9.44
CA ASP A 101 3.47 1.10 -9.77
C ASP A 101 2.69 0.60 -8.54
N THR A 102 1.62 1.35 -8.23
CA THR A 102 0.74 1.03 -7.11
C THR A 102 0.01 -0.28 -7.32
N TYR A 103 -0.42 -0.57 -8.53
CA TYR A 103 -1.21 -1.73 -8.86
C TYR A 103 -0.42 -3.02 -8.61
N ARG A 104 0.84 -3.07 -9.06
CA ARG A 104 1.70 -4.24 -8.87
C ARG A 104 1.97 -4.57 -7.40
N THR A 105 2.18 -3.55 -6.57
CA THR A 105 2.47 -3.73 -5.14
C THR A 105 1.29 -4.35 -4.37
N PHE A 106 0.07 -4.13 -4.82
CA PHE A 106 -1.15 -4.69 -4.22
C PHE A 106 -1.75 -5.86 -5.01
N GLY A 107 -0.95 -6.50 -5.88
CA GLY A 107 -1.36 -7.72 -6.60
C GLY A 107 -2.29 -7.49 -7.78
N SER A 108 -2.41 -6.25 -8.27
CA SER A 108 -3.10 -5.90 -9.51
C SER A 108 -2.08 -5.76 -10.64
N ASP A 109 -1.55 -6.88 -11.12
CA ASP A 109 -0.51 -6.90 -12.17
C ASP A 109 -1.01 -6.42 -13.54
N ASP A 110 -2.33 -6.30 -13.72
CA ASP A 110 -2.98 -5.78 -14.93
C ASP A 110 -3.10 -4.26 -14.96
N GLY A 111 -2.60 -3.57 -13.92
CA GLY A 111 -2.67 -2.11 -13.80
C GLY A 111 -4.09 -1.59 -13.50
N LYS A 112 -5.03 -2.46 -13.11
CA LYS A 112 -6.43 -2.06 -12.85
C LYS A 112 -6.79 -2.32 -11.39
N PRO A 113 -7.56 -1.41 -10.76
CA PRO A 113 -8.03 -1.65 -9.41
C PRO A 113 -9.10 -2.77 -9.41
N THR A 114 -9.11 -3.60 -8.36
CA THR A 114 -10.16 -4.60 -8.11
C THR A 114 -11.55 -3.99 -7.96
N PHE A 115 -11.63 -2.76 -7.48
CA PHE A 115 -12.85 -1.96 -7.44
C PHE A 115 -12.53 -0.48 -7.64
N ARG A 116 -13.36 0.23 -8.40
CA ARG A 116 -13.23 1.67 -8.61
C ARG A 116 -14.58 2.34 -8.48
N TYR A 117 -14.66 3.30 -7.58
CA TYR A 117 -15.79 4.21 -7.47
C TYR A 117 -15.31 5.60 -7.87
N THR A 118 -15.78 6.10 -9.01
CA THR A 118 -15.25 7.34 -9.58
C THR A 118 -15.96 8.58 -9.03
N LEU A 119 -15.34 9.75 -9.16
CA LEU A 119 -15.97 11.02 -8.80
C LEU A 119 -17.31 11.24 -9.55
N PRO A 120 -17.44 10.98 -10.86
CA PRO A 120 -18.74 11.00 -11.53
C PRO A 120 -19.78 10.05 -10.93
N ASP A 121 -19.38 8.87 -10.48
CA ASP A 121 -20.29 7.92 -9.83
C ASP A 121 -20.73 8.44 -8.46
N ALA A 122 -19.81 9.05 -7.71
CA ALA A 122 -20.09 9.72 -6.43
C ALA A 122 -21.12 10.85 -6.59
N VAL A 123 -21.00 11.66 -7.64
CA VAL A 123 -21.94 12.75 -7.93
C VAL A 123 -23.34 12.23 -8.29
N ARG A 124 -23.42 11.07 -8.96
CA ARG A 124 -24.69 10.47 -9.41
C ARG A 124 -25.35 9.58 -8.34
N HIS A 125 -24.65 9.27 -7.26
CA HIS A 125 -25.14 8.33 -6.27
C HIS A 125 -26.13 8.98 -5.31
N ALA A 126 -27.34 8.42 -5.27
CA ALA A 126 -28.28 8.66 -4.20
C ALA A 126 -28.01 7.63 -3.09
N PRO A 127 -27.58 8.05 -1.88
CA PRO A 127 -27.43 7.13 -0.77
C PRO A 127 -28.77 6.50 -0.38
N PRO A 128 -28.76 5.25 0.12
CA PRO A 128 -29.97 4.53 0.55
C PRO A 128 -30.64 5.17 1.77
#